data_AF-M5DRC2-F1
#
_entry.id   AF-M5DRC2-F1
#
_cell.length_a   1.000
_cell.length_b   1.000
_cell.length_c   1.000
_cell.angle_alpha   90.00
_cell.angle_beta   90.00
_cell.angle_gamma   90.00
#
_symmetry.space_group_name_H-M   'P 1'
#
loop_
_entity.id
_entity.type
_entity.pdbx_description
1 polymer ?
#
loop_
_entity_poly.entity_id
_entity_poly.type
_entity_poly.pdbx_seq_one_letter_code
_entity_poly.pdbx_strand_id
1 'polypeptide(L)'
;MSSLLQVKDERINIRLQADAKAMLEKAASLESKSVNAYILSIALDHAKQTIHEHEFMALSAGDALSFFEALDNVKANDRLKDAMIEHNHRVVSR
;
A
#
# COMPACT_ATOMS: atom_id res chain seq x y z
N MET A 1 8.09 16.25 -31.05
CA MET A 1 9.13 15.40 -30.42
C MET A 1 9.20 15.76 -28.95
N SER A 2 8.81 14.78 -28.11
CA SER A 2 9.11 14.58 -26.69
C SER A 2 9.08 15.77 -25.72
N SER A 3 7.95 15.98 -25.04
CA SER A 3 7.96 16.51 -23.68
C SER A 3 8.30 15.36 -22.74
N LEU A 4 9.60 15.21 -22.42
CA LEU A 4 10.01 14.32 -21.34
C LEU A 4 9.48 14.94 -20.05
N LEU A 5 8.54 14.24 -19.43
CA LEU A 5 7.97 14.53 -18.11
C LEU A 5 9.07 15.06 -17.19
N GLN A 6 9.04 16.37 -16.95
CA GLN A 6 9.92 17.01 -16.00
C GLN A 6 9.54 16.44 -14.63
N VAL A 7 10.30 15.45 -14.15
CA VAL A 7 10.11 14.87 -12.82
C VAL A 7 10.33 16.01 -11.84
N LYS A 8 9.23 16.53 -11.29
CA LYS A 8 9.26 17.61 -10.33
C LYS A 8 9.81 17.04 -9.03
N ASP A 9 10.97 17.53 -8.59
CA ASP A 9 11.58 17.12 -7.32
C ASP A 9 10.64 17.51 -6.15
N GLU A 10 10.09 16.52 -5.46
CA GLU A 10 9.21 16.71 -4.30
C GLU A 10 9.99 16.50 -3.00
N ARG A 11 9.72 17.34 -1.98
CA ARG A 11 10.51 17.38 -0.75
C ARG A 11 9.64 17.18 0.48
N ILE A 12 10.10 16.33 1.39
CA ILE A 12 9.50 16.11 2.70
C ILE A 12 10.34 16.83 3.75
N ASN A 13 9.70 17.69 4.55
CA ASN A 13 10.34 18.38 5.68
C ASN A 13 9.83 17.79 6.99
N ILE A 14 10.72 17.27 7.82
CA ILE A 14 10.39 16.60 9.09
C ILE A 14 11.03 17.37 10.24
N ARG A 15 10.26 17.61 11.31
CA ARG A 15 10.79 18.12 12.57
C ARG A 15 11.09 16.93 13.48
N LEU A 16 12.26 16.97 14.13
CA LEU A 16 12.71 15.93 15.05
C LEU A 16 13.45 16.56 16.24
N GLN A 17 13.50 15.84 17.34
CA GLN A 17 14.32 16.20 18.50
C GLN A 17 15.80 15.93 18.23
N ALA A 18 16.67 16.58 19.00
CA ALA A 18 18.12 16.52 18.78
C ALA A 18 18.72 15.11 19.01
N ASP A 19 18.17 14.37 19.97
CA ASP A 19 18.52 12.99 20.27
C ASP A 19 18.17 12.03 19.12
N ALA A 20 16.96 12.15 18.56
CA ALA A 20 16.54 11.40 17.39
C ALA A 20 17.46 11.69 16.19
N LYS A 21 17.86 12.96 16.00
CA LYS A 21 18.79 13.34 14.93
C LYS A 21 20.15 12.67 15.10
N ALA A 22 20.72 12.72 16.31
CA ALA A 22 22.01 12.10 16.59
C ALA A 22 21.99 10.58 16.38
N MET A 23 20.88 9.92 16.73
CA MET A 23 20.69 8.49 16.47
C MET A 23 20.68 8.17 14.98
N LEU A 24 19.92 8.94 14.17
CA LEU A 24 19.85 8.77 12.72
C LEU A 24 21.19 9.05 12.04
N GLU A 25 21.93 10.06 12.49
CA GLU A 25 23.29 10.36 12.02
C GLU A 25 24.25 9.21 12.29
N LYS A 26 24.23 8.66 13.51
CA LYS A 26 25.04 7.48 13.86
C LYS A 26 24.69 6.29 12.96
N ALA A 27 23.42 5.96 12.81
CA ALA A 27 23.00 4.83 11.97
C ALA A 27 23.40 5.03 10.49
N ALA A 28 23.17 6.22 9.93
CA ALA A 28 23.56 6.54 8.57
C ALA A 28 25.09 6.42 8.36
N SER A 29 25.90 6.88 9.33
CA SER A 29 27.36 6.76 9.28
C SER A 29 27.84 5.31 9.27
N LEU A 30 27.19 4.42 10.01
CA LEU A 30 27.52 2.99 10.04
C LEU A 30 27.28 2.33 8.67
N GLU A 31 26.29 2.81 7.92
CA GLU A 31 25.99 2.35 6.56
C GLU A 31 26.71 3.16 5.47
N SER A 32 27.59 4.10 5.81
CA SER A 32 28.24 5.01 4.86
C SER A 32 27.26 5.78 3.95
N LYS A 33 26.09 6.13 4.48
CA LYS A 33 25.04 6.90 3.79
C LYS A 33 24.89 8.29 4.40
N SER A 34 24.37 9.23 3.62
CA SER A 34 23.87 10.49 4.20
C SER A 34 22.60 10.21 5.02
N VAL A 35 22.32 11.07 6.00
CA VAL A 35 21.09 10.95 6.83
C VAL A 35 19.84 10.92 5.96
N ASN A 36 19.77 11.79 4.94
CA ASN A 36 18.64 11.84 4.03
C ASN A 36 18.49 10.54 3.23
N ALA A 37 19.60 9.99 2.70
CA ALA A 37 19.56 8.74 1.95
C ALA A 37 19.15 7.55 2.83
N TYR A 38 19.65 7.51 4.07
CA TYR A 38 19.30 6.50 5.07
C TYR A 38 17.81 6.56 5.43
N ILE A 39 17.30 7.74 5.77
CA ILE A 39 15.88 7.94 6.10
C ILE A 39 14.99 7.56 4.91
N LEU A 40 15.35 8.03 3.70
CA LEU A 40 14.56 7.76 2.49
C LEU A 40 14.49 6.27 2.19
N SER A 41 15.61 5.54 2.28
CA SER A 41 15.59 4.08 2.04
C SER A 41 14.68 3.35 3.02
N ILE A 42 14.79 3.67 4.31
CA ILE A 42 13.96 3.01 5.34
C ILE A 42 12.49 3.35 5.16
N ALA A 43 12.18 4.62 4.91
CA ALA A 43 10.80 5.08 4.71
C ALA A 43 10.16 4.40 3.49
N LEU A 44 10.88 4.29 2.37
CA LEU A 44 10.38 3.63 1.17
C LEU A 44 10.20 2.13 1.35
N ASP A 45 11.14 1.45 2.01
CA ASP A 45 11.03 0.01 2.22
C ASP A 45 9.89 -0.33 3.18
N HIS A 46 9.74 0.44 4.26
CA HIS A 46 8.60 0.29 5.15
C HIS A 46 7.28 0.62 4.45
N ALA A 47 7.22 1.69 3.64
CA ALA A 47 6.01 2.02 2.89
C ALA A 47 5.59 0.91 1.92
N LYS A 48 6.55 0.30 1.20
CA LYS A 48 6.28 -0.86 0.32
C LYS A 48 5.71 -2.03 1.12
N GLN A 49 6.30 -2.33 2.28
CA GLN A 49 5.80 -3.40 3.15
C GLN A 49 4.38 -3.10 3.64
N THR A 50 4.12 -1.89 4.12
CA THR A 50 2.79 -1.48 4.60
C THR A 50 1.75 -1.60 3.48
N ILE A 51 2.06 -1.14 2.26
CA ILE A 51 1.17 -1.29 1.11
C ILE A 51 0.93 -2.76 0.80
N HIS A 52 2.00 -3.57 0.80
CA HIS A 52 1.90 -4.99 0.50
C HIS A 52 0.97 -5.71 1.48
N GLU A 53 1.10 -5.45 2.77
CA GLU A 53 0.28 -6.06 3.83
C GLU A 53 -1.21 -5.69 3.73
N HIS A 54 -1.55 -4.53 3.19
CA HIS A 54 -2.94 -4.08 3.07
C HIS A 54 -3.59 -4.43 1.73
N GLU A 55 -2.80 -4.51 0.65
CA GLU A 55 -3.31 -4.77 -0.69
C GLU A 55 -3.23 -6.24 -1.10
N PHE A 56 -2.31 -7.01 -0.51
CA PHE A 56 -2.07 -8.39 -0.89
C PHE A 56 -2.35 -9.33 0.28
N MET A 57 -3.19 -10.33 0.01
CA MET A 57 -3.40 -11.45 0.91
C MET A 57 -2.62 -12.65 0.39
N ALA A 58 -1.61 -13.09 1.15
CA ALA A 58 -0.92 -14.34 0.87
C ALA A 58 -1.81 -15.51 1.34
N LEU A 59 -2.30 -16.30 0.39
CA LEU A 59 -3.07 -17.50 0.68
C LEU A 59 -2.13 -18.70 0.82
N SER A 60 -2.41 -19.60 1.78
CA SER A 60 -1.75 -20.91 1.80
C SER A 60 -2.16 -21.72 0.56
N ALA A 61 -1.44 -22.80 0.24
CA ALA A 61 -1.80 -23.63 -0.90
C ALA A 61 -3.24 -24.20 -0.78
N GLY A 62 -3.68 -24.53 0.44
CA GLY A 62 -5.05 -25.01 0.69
C GLY A 62 -6.10 -23.91 0.57
N ASP A 63 -5.80 -22.71 1.07
CA ASP A 63 -6.72 -21.57 0.96
C ASP A 63 -6.82 -21.08 -0.49
N ALA A 64 -5.71 -21.11 -1.24
CA ALA A 64 -5.69 -20.78 -2.66
C ALA A 64 -6.56 -21.75 -3.47
N LEU A 65 -6.44 -23.06 -3.22
CA LEU A 65 -7.29 -24.06 -3.88
C LEU A 65 -8.78 -23.85 -3.53
N SER A 66 -9.09 -23.65 -2.25
CA SER A 66 -10.45 -23.38 -1.79
C SER A 66 -11.02 -22.09 -2.41
N PHE A 67 -10.19 -21.07 -2.55
CA PHE A 67 -10.55 -19.81 -3.20
C PHE A 67 -10.85 -20.01 -4.70
N PHE A 68 -10.01 -20.74 -5.43
CA PHE A 68 -10.26 -21.05 -6.84
C PHE A 68 -11.51 -21.92 -7.04
N GLU A 69 -11.74 -22.94 -6.21
CA GLU A 69 -12.96 -23.75 -6.25
C GLU A 69 -14.22 -22.91 -5.98
N ALA A 70 -14.14 -21.94 -5.06
CA ALA A 70 -15.22 -21.01 -4.77
C ALA A 70 -15.49 -20.06 -5.96
N LEU A 71 -14.45 -19.63 -6.68
CA LEU A 71 -14.59 -18.82 -7.90
C LEU A 71 -15.27 -19.58 -9.06
N ASP A 72 -15.02 -20.88 -9.18
CA ASP A 72 -15.64 -21.71 -10.23
C ASP A 72 -17.14 -21.95 -9.99
N ASN A 73 -17.61 -21.84 -8.74
CA ASN A 73 -19.00 -22.11 -8.35
C ASN A 73 -19.67 -20.92 -7.65
N VAL A 74 -19.52 -19.70 -8.18
CA VAL A 74 -20.16 -18.51 -7.62
C VAL A 74 -21.66 -18.50 -7.94
N LYS A 75 -22.51 -18.70 -6.92
CA LYS A 75 -23.95 -18.45 -7.00
C LYS A 75 -24.35 -17.41 -5.96
N ALA A 76 -24.97 -16.32 -6.41
CA ALA A 76 -25.53 -15.33 -5.50
C ALA A 76 -26.66 -15.96 -4.68
N ASN A 77 -26.57 -15.85 -3.36
CA ASN A 77 -27.67 -16.20 -2.46
C ASN A 77 -28.78 -15.13 -2.56
N ASP A 78 -29.97 -15.46 -2.07
CA ASP A 78 -31.13 -14.57 -2.23
C ASP A 78 -30.93 -13.23 -1.51
N ARG A 79 -30.23 -13.22 -0.37
CA ARG A 79 -29.89 -11.98 0.36
C ARG A 79 -28.98 -11.05 -0.45
N LEU A 80 -28.02 -11.60 -1.20
CA LEU A 80 -27.15 -10.81 -2.08
C LEU A 80 -27.94 -10.25 -3.27
N LYS A 81 -28.85 -11.03 -3.85
CA LYS A 81 -29.73 -10.55 -4.92
C LYS A 81 -30.62 -9.39 -4.45
N ASP A 82 -31.24 -9.54 -3.27
CA ASP A 82 -32.09 -8.49 -2.68
C ASP A 82 -31.28 -7.20 -2.44
N ALA A 83 -30.06 -7.31 -1.90
CA ALA A 83 -29.17 -6.18 -1.69
C ALA A 83 -28.77 -5.49 -3.02
N MET A 84 -28.53 -6.25 -4.10
CA MET A 84 -28.25 -5.69 -5.43
C MET A 84 -29.46 -4.94 -6.00
N ILE A 85 -30.67 -5.45 -5.81
CA ILE A 85 -31.92 -4.77 -6.22
C ILE A 85 -32.04 -3.45 -5.46
N GLU A 86 -31.90 -3.47 -4.13
CA GLU A 86 -31.97 -2.27 -3.28
C GLU A 86 -30.92 -1.22 -3.68
N HIS A 87 -29.68 -1.63 -3.95
CA HIS A 87 -28.62 -0.74 -4.42
C HIS A 87 -29.00 -0.05 -5.74
N ASN A 88 -29.50 -0.79 -6.72
CA ASN A 88 -29.92 -0.22 -8.00
C ASN A 88 -31.04 0.81 -7.83
N HIS A 89 -31.99 0.58 -6.92
CA HIS A 89 -33.03 1.56 -6.62
C HIS A 89 -32.48 2.86 -5.99
N ARG A 90 -31.39 2.78 -5.21
CA ARG A 90 -30.79 3.94 -4.53
C ARG A 90 -29.83 4.74 -5.40
N VAL A 91 -29.10 4.09 -6.30
CA VAL A 91 -28.07 4.75 -7.12
C VAL A 91 -28.63 5.35 -8.41
N VAL A 92 -29.71 4.79 -8.96
CA VAL A 92 -30.34 5.32 -10.19
C VAL A 92 -31.24 6.54 -9.91
N SER A 93 -31.49 6.90 -8.63
CA SER A 93 -32.32 8.05 -8.25
C SER A 93 -31.53 9.35 -7.99
N ARG A 94 -30.31 9.50 -8.53
CA ARG A 94 -29.49 10.72 -8.34
C ARG A 94 -28.95 11.28 -9.63
#